data_AF-A0A3M6XJW8-F1
#
_entry.id   AF-A0A3M6XJW8-F1
#
_cell.length_a   1.000
_cell.length_b   1.000
_cell.length_c   1.000
_cell.angle_alpha   90.00
_cell.angle_beta   90.00
_cell.angle_gamma   90.00
#
_symmetry.space_group_name_H-M   'P 1'
#
loop_
_entity.id
_entity.type
_entity.pdbx_description
1 polymer ?
#
loop_
_entity_poly.entity_id
_entity_poly.type
_entity_poly.pdbx_seq_one_letter_code
_entity_poly.pdbx_strand_id
1 'polypeptide(L)'
;VSEEEREERRRIWWLLYIVDRHLALCYNRPLFLLDVECDGLLQPESDAVFQAGDFYPPENYAETSYFKPRGPTFECTGHNIFGYFLPLMAILGEVVDLNHARNHPRFGTRFRNASEWDGQVAEIAQQLETYERSLKEFEARYTTPQQPAEPKQQGDATANQEAGHQDATSPSAQSVGTQNSGQRMTETVIQTKIVVAYATHLMHTLHILLNGKWDPISLLDDNDLWISSQSFISATGHAVSAAEAINDILDYDPDISFMPFFFGIYLLQGSFLLLLIADKLQGEASPSVVKACETIVRAHEACVVTLNTEYQRNFRKVMRSALAQVRGRLPEDFGEQQQRRREVLALYRWTGDGTGLAL
;
A
#
# COMPACT_ATOMS: atom_id res chain seq x y z
N VAL A 1 0.26 31.53 -15.49
CA VAL A 1 -0.05 30.18 -14.98
C VAL A 1 -1.18 30.35 -13.98
N SER A 2 -2.35 29.76 -14.23
CA SER A 2 -3.47 29.82 -13.27
C SER A 2 -3.17 28.96 -12.03
N GLU A 3 -3.91 29.13 -10.94
CA GLU A 3 -3.74 28.28 -9.75
C GLU A 3 -4.14 26.83 -10.02
N GLU A 4 -5.13 26.62 -10.87
CA GLU A 4 -5.50 25.30 -11.40
C GLU A 4 -4.30 24.65 -12.11
N GLU A 5 -3.70 25.37 -13.07
CA GLU A 5 -2.54 24.88 -13.81
C GLU A 5 -1.32 24.62 -12.89
N ARG A 6 -1.16 25.37 -11.78
CA ARG A 6 -0.11 25.11 -10.77
C ARG A 6 -0.37 23.82 -9.99
N GLU A 7 -1.62 23.58 -9.60
CA GLU A 7 -2.02 22.35 -8.89
C GLU A 7 -1.93 21.12 -9.81
N GLU A 8 -2.34 21.22 -11.06
CA GLU A 8 -2.17 20.16 -12.06
C GLU A 8 -0.70 19.78 -12.24
N ARG A 9 0.18 20.77 -12.42
CA ARG A 9 1.63 20.55 -12.51
C ARG A 9 2.20 19.88 -11.25
N ARG A 10 1.71 20.28 -10.07
CA ARG A 10 2.10 19.67 -8.79
C ARG A 10 1.68 18.21 -8.71
N ARG A 11 0.43 17.89 -9.06
CA ARG A 11 -0.09 16.52 -9.13
C ARG A 11 0.71 15.66 -10.10
N ILE A 12 1.05 16.18 -11.27
CA ILE A 12 1.90 15.49 -12.25
C ILE A 12 3.29 15.21 -11.66
N TRP A 13 3.92 16.18 -10.99
CA TRP A 13 5.23 15.99 -10.37
C TRP A 13 5.22 14.87 -9.33
N TRP A 14 4.25 14.88 -8.42
CA TRP A 14 4.13 13.84 -7.39
C TRP A 14 3.73 12.48 -7.95
N LEU A 15 2.99 12.44 -9.06
CA LEU A 15 2.74 11.19 -9.77
C LEU A 15 4.02 10.64 -10.41
N LEU A 16 4.86 11.50 -10.99
CA LEU A 16 6.18 11.10 -11.52
C LEU A 16 7.09 10.60 -10.39
N TYR A 17 7.05 11.23 -9.22
CA TYR A 17 7.76 10.76 -8.03
C TYR A 17 7.32 9.33 -7.64
N ILE A 18 6.02 9.07 -7.56
CA ILE A 18 5.45 7.74 -7.30
C ILE A 18 5.94 6.72 -8.35
N VAL A 19 5.83 7.08 -9.64
CA VAL A 19 6.20 6.21 -10.76
C VAL A 19 7.70 5.91 -10.74
N ASP A 20 8.55 6.87 -10.42
CA ASP A 20 10.00 6.68 -10.34
C ASP A 20 10.38 5.59 -9.33
N ARG A 21 9.83 5.64 -8.10
CA ARG A 21 10.09 4.61 -7.08
C ARG A 21 9.50 3.26 -7.46
N HIS A 22 8.31 3.25 -8.06
CA HIS A 22 7.71 2.02 -8.57
C HIS A 22 8.59 1.37 -9.65
N LEU A 23 9.06 2.14 -10.64
CA LEU A 23 9.90 1.65 -11.73
C LEU A 23 11.29 1.22 -11.24
N ALA A 24 11.84 1.91 -10.23
CA ALA A 24 13.10 1.50 -9.60
C ALA A 24 13.01 0.09 -9.00
N LEU A 25 11.91 -0.21 -8.30
CA LEU A 25 11.60 -1.56 -7.82
C LEU A 25 11.43 -2.56 -8.98
N CYS A 26 10.67 -2.18 -10.01
CA CYS A 26 10.35 -3.04 -11.15
C CYS A 26 11.58 -3.44 -11.97
N TYR A 27 12.49 -2.49 -12.24
CA TYR A 27 13.52 -2.63 -13.25
C TYR A 27 14.95 -2.64 -12.69
N ASN A 28 15.08 -2.70 -11.35
CA ASN A 28 16.36 -2.57 -10.66
C ASN A 28 17.14 -1.33 -11.14
N ARG A 29 16.47 -0.17 -11.14
CA ARG A 29 17.04 1.11 -11.59
C ARG A 29 17.25 2.03 -10.40
N PRO A 30 18.34 2.82 -10.37
CA PRO A 30 18.49 3.85 -9.34
C PRO A 30 17.35 4.86 -9.43
N LEU A 31 17.00 5.48 -8.31
CA LEU A 31 16.03 6.57 -8.26
C LEU A 31 16.52 7.75 -9.11
N PHE A 32 15.62 8.34 -9.88
CA PHE A 32 15.93 9.52 -10.68
C PHE A 32 15.58 10.81 -9.95
N LEU A 33 14.41 10.86 -9.31
CA LEU A 33 13.97 12.04 -8.56
C LEU A 33 14.48 11.95 -7.13
N LEU A 34 15.21 12.94 -6.63
CA LEU A 34 15.73 12.89 -5.27
C LEU A 34 14.78 13.54 -4.27
N ASP A 35 14.72 13.03 -3.05
CA ASP A 35 13.88 13.61 -2.00
C ASP A 35 14.30 15.05 -1.68
N VAL A 36 15.60 15.34 -1.71
CA VAL A 36 16.14 16.69 -1.52
C VAL A 36 15.67 17.70 -2.58
N GLU A 37 15.34 17.23 -3.79
CA GLU A 37 14.78 18.08 -4.84
C GLU A 37 13.29 18.36 -4.60
N CYS A 38 12.63 17.49 -3.83
CA CYS A 38 11.21 17.56 -3.53
C CYS A 38 10.90 18.24 -2.19
N ASP A 39 11.88 18.40 -1.30
CA ASP A 39 11.74 18.91 0.07
C ASP A 39 11.00 20.25 0.18
N GLY A 40 11.21 21.15 -0.79
CA GLY A 40 10.55 22.45 -0.84
C GLY A 40 9.19 22.45 -1.54
N LEU A 41 8.82 21.37 -2.22
CA LEU A 41 7.60 21.29 -3.04
C LEU A 41 6.38 21.06 -2.17
N LEU A 42 5.32 21.82 -2.44
CA LEU A 42 4.02 21.61 -1.81
C LEU A 42 3.46 20.25 -2.21
N GLN A 43 2.78 19.58 -1.28
CA GLN A 43 2.02 18.37 -1.58
C GLN A 43 0.72 18.69 -2.34
N PRO A 44 0.18 17.73 -3.12
CA PRO A 44 -1.09 17.90 -3.83
C PRO A 44 -2.26 18.10 -2.86
N GLU A 45 -3.26 18.86 -3.30
CA GLU A 45 -4.51 19.00 -2.56
C GLU A 45 -5.31 17.71 -2.54
N SER A 46 -6.21 17.59 -1.55
CA SER A 46 -7.22 16.53 -1.56
C SER A 46 -8.09 16.61 -2.81
N ASP A 47 -8.56 15.46 -3.32
CA ASP A 47 -9.40 15.45 -4.51
C ASP A 47 -10.74 16.16 -4.31
N ALA A 48 -11.30 16.10 -3.10
CA ALA A 48 -12.54 16.82 -2.78
C ALA A 48 -12.37 18.33 -2.95
N VAL A 49 -11.25 18.89 -2.44
CA VAL A 49 -10.93 20.31 -2.60
C VAL A 49 -10.65 20.63 -4.07
N PHE A 50 -9.83 19.82 -4.74
CA PHE A 50 -9.48 20.00 -6.16
C PHE A 50 -10.73 20.04 -7.06
N GLN A 51 -11.63 19.07 -6.91
CA GLN A 51 -12.85 18.95 -7.70
C GLN A 51 -13.90 20.02 -7.37
N ALA A 52 -13.90 20.55 -6.14
CA ALA A 52 -14.81 21.63 -5.75
C ALA A 52 -14.43 22.99 -6.38
N GLY A 53 -13.16 23.19 -6.72
CA GLY A 53 -12.66 24.44 -7.30
C GLY A 53 -12.60 25.63 -6.33
N ASP A 54 -12.77 25.39 -5.03
CA ASP A 54 -12.95 26.42 -3.99
C ASP A 54 -11.66 27.19 -3.61
N PHE A 55 -10.48 26.74 -4.05
CA PHE A 55 -9.16 27.21 -3.60
C PHE A 55 -8.44 28.14 -4.60
N TYR A 56 -9.16 28.64 -5.61
CA TYR A 56 -8.66 29.58 -6.62
C TYR A 56 -8.92 31.10 -6.38
N PRO A 57 -9.34 31.61 -5.20
CA PRO A 57 -9.41 33.06 -5.02
C PRO A 57 -7.99 33.65 -4.84
N PRO A 58 -7.61 34.67 -5.61
CA PRO A 58 -6.23 35.20 -5.63
C PRO A 58 -5.81 35.89 -4.32
N GLU A 59 -6.75 36.22 -3.43
CA GLU A 59 -6.54 37.19 -2.35
C GLU A 59 -5.80 36.63 -1.12
N ASN A 60 -5.75 35.29 -0.91
CA ASN A 60 -5.17 34.67 0.31
C ASN A 60 -4.11 33.59 0.06
N TYR A 61 -3.60 33.44 -1.18
CA TYR A 61 -2.73 32.33 -1.58
C TYR A 61 -1.47 32.15 -0.69
N ALA A 62 -0.85 33.26 -0.28
CA ALA A 62 0.37 33.23 0.53
C ALA A 62 0.14 32.65 1.93
N GLU A 63 -0.99 32.98 2.55
CA GLU A 63 -1.37 32.47 3.88
C GLU A 63 -1.82 31.01 3.81
N THR A 64 -2.65 30.66 2.81
CA THR A 64 -3.12 29.28 2.64
C THR A 64 -2.00 28.31 2.26
N SER A 65 -0.98 28.77 1.53
CA SER A 65 0.17 27.94 1.13
C SER A 65 1.26 27.81 2.19
N TYR A 66 1.24 28.65 3.23
CA TYR A 66 2.25 28.62 4.29
C TYR A 66 2.10 27.39 5.19
N PHE A 67 0.86 26.98 5.47
CA PHE A 67 0.55 25.83 6.33
C PHE A 67 0.44 24.50 5.59
N LYS A 68 0.65 24.49 4.27
CA LYS A 68 0.55 23.26 3.48
C LYS A 68 1.80 22.39 3.67
N PRO A 69 1.62 21.06 3.81
CA PRO A 69 2.73 20.12 3.86
C PRO A 69 3.64 20.26 2.64
N ARG A 70 4.93 20.07 2.87
CA ARG A 70 5.98 20.10 1.85
C ARG A 70 6.82 18.85 1.93
N GLY A 71 7.44 18.50 0.81
CA GLY A 71 8.32 17.34 0.72
C GLY A 71 7.57 16.01 0.84
N PRO A 72 8.31 14.89 0.77
CA PRO A 72 7.77 13.57 1.03
C PRO A 72 7.18 13.49 2.44
N THR A 73 6.16 12.65 2.63
CA THR A 73 5.54 12.38 3.94
C THR A 73 5.56 10.88 4.22
N PHE A 74 5.37 10.51 5.47
CA PHE A 74 5.29 9.12 5.92
C PHE A 74 3.94 8.79 6.55
N GLU A 75 2.96 9.69 6.45
CA GLU A 75 1.64 9.56 7.05
C GLU A 75 0.52 9.44 6.01
N CYS A 76 -0.44 8.56 6.27
CA CYS A 76 -1.68 8.46 5.51
C CYS A 76 -2.59 9.66 5.82
N THR A 77 -2.86 10.47 4.80
CA THR A 77 -3.62 11.74 4.95
C THR A 77 -4.97 11.75 4.23
N GLY A 78 -5.24 10.82 3.33
CA GLY A 78 -6.48 10.83 2.55
C GLY A 78 -6.68 9.63 1.62
N HIS A 79 -7.87 9.57 1.01
CA HIS A 79 -8.28 8.48 0.10
C HIS A 79 -7.60 8.51 -1.27
N ASN A 80 -7.09 9.66 -1.71
CA ASN A 80 -6.49 9.77 -3.04
C ASN A 80 -5.08 9.17 -3.06
N ILE A 81 -4.56 8.93 -4.27
CA ILE A 81 -3.24 8.31 -4.47
C ILE A 81 -2.11 9.08 -3.76
N PHE A 82 -2.25 10.40 -3.60
CA PHE A 82 -1.27 11.22 -2.88
C PHE A 82 -1.41 11.12 -1.35
N GLY A 83 -2.58 10.73 -0.86
CA GLY A 83 -2.89 10.65 0.56
C GLY A 83 -2.45 9.35 1.21
N TYR A 84 -2.66 8.20 0.55
CA TYR A 84 -2.28 6.89 1.10
C TYR A 84 -1.06 6.26 0.39
N PHE A 85 -0.90 6.45 -0.92
CA PHE A 85 0.14 5.74 -1.67
C PHE A 85 1.46 6.50 -1.77
N LEU A 86 1.43 7.83 -1.92
CA LEU A 86 2.66 8.65 -1.92
C LEU A 86 3.54 8.42 -0.69
N PRO A 87 3.03 8.34 0.56
CA PRO A 87 3.88 8.06 1.71
C PRO A 87 4.59 6.71 1.62
N LEU A 88 3.90 5.67 1.16
CA LEU A 88 4.49 4.36 0.92
C LEU A 88 5.56 4.41 -0.18
N MET A 89 5.40 5.27 -1.19
CA MET A 89 6.41 5.46 -2.23
C MET A 89 7.64 6.21 -1.75
N ALA A 90 7.48 7.17 -0.81
CA ALA A 90 8.62 7.78 -0.15
C ALA A 90 9.46 6.73 0.59
N ILE A 91 8.80 5.91 1.42
CA ILE A 91 9.45 4.79 2.14
C ILE A 91 10.09 3.80 1.16
N LEU A 92 9.41 3.46 0.07
CA LEU A 92 9.96 2.57 -0.96
C LEU A 92 11.26 3.13 -1.56
N GLY A 93 11.37 4.45 -1.73
CA GLY A 93 12.59 5.10 -2.18
C GLY A 93 13.78 4.77 -1.28
N GLU A 94 13.62 4.95 0.03
CA GLU A 94 14.65 4.62 1.02
C GLU A 94 15.00 3.12 1.03
N VAL A 95 13.98 2.28 0.91
CA VAL A 95 14.14 0.82 0.82
C VAL A 95 14.95 0.42 -0.43
N VAL A 96 14.71 1.06 -1.58
CA VAL A 96 15.47 0.85 -2.82
C VAL A 96 16.92 1.33 -2.67
N ASP A 97 17.14 2.53 -2.16
CA ASP A 97 18.48 3.10 -2.00
C ASP A 97 19.34 2.25 -1.04
N LEU A 98 18.76 1.83 0.09
CA LEU A 98 19.42 0.93 1.04
C LEU A 98 19.81 -0.39 0.36
N ASN A 99 18.89 -0.96 -0.42
CA ASN A 99 19.12 -2.23 -1.08
C ASN A 99 20.20 -2.12 -2.19
N HIS A 100 20.22 -1.04 -2.96
CA HIS A 100 21.32 -0.76 -3.91
C HIS A 100 22.66 -0.55 -3.20
N ALA A 101 22.67 0.19 -2.09
CA ALA A 101 23.87 0.43 -1.32
C ALA A 101 24.46 -0.89 -0.76
N ARG A 102 23.62 -1.78 -0.21
CA ARG A 102 24.00 -3.12 0.26
C ARG A 102 24.55 -4.03 -0.84
N ASN A 103 24.00 -3.93 -2.04
CA ASN A 103 24.42 -4.73 -3.19
C ASN A 103 25.51 -4.07 -4.05
N HIS A 104 26.01 -2.89 -3.66
CA HIS A 104 27.01 -2.18 -4.44
C HIS A 104 28.31 -3.00 -4.54
N PRO A 105 28.83 -3.33 -5.76
CA PRO A 105 29.93 -4.28 -5.94
C PRO A 105 31.22 -3.96 -5.19
N ARG A 106 31.47 -2.66 -4.94
CA ARG A 106 32.66 -2.19 -4.24
C ARG A 106 32.40 -1.76 -2.79
N PHE A 107 31.18 -1.36 -2.45
CA PHE A 107 30.90 -0.63 -1.20
C PHE A 107 29.83 -1.28 -0.32
N GLY A 108 29.14 -2.31 -0.80
CA GLY A 108 28.06 -2.95 -0.06
C GLY A 108 28.54 -3.87 1.06
N THR A 109 29.02 -5.07 0.70
CA THR A 109 29.40 -6.11 1.68
C THR A 109 30.77 -5.93 2.33
N ARG A 110 31.65 -5.11 1.75
CA ARG A 110 33.06 -5.00 2.19
C ARG A 110 33.42 -3.68 2.87
N PHE A 111 32.57 -2.67 2.81
CA PHE A 111 32.97 -1.30 3.13
C PHE A 111 32.23 -0.66 4.31
N ARG A 112 30.98 -1.03 4.58
CA ARG A 112 30.22 -0.54 5.75
C ARG A 112 30.06 -1.61 6.82
N ASN A 113 30.15 -1.20 8.07
CA ASN A 113 29.93 -2.06 9.23
C ASN A 113 28.44 -2.49 9.29
N ALA A 114 28.17 -3.74 9.68
CA ALA A 114 26.80 -4.24 9.83
C ALA A 114 25.91 -3.30 10.68
N SER A 115 26.49 -2.70 11.73
CA SER A 115 25.82 -1.75 12.61
C SER A 115 25.30 -0.47 11.92
N GLU A 116 25.92 -0.02 10.82
CA GLU A 116 25.43 1.16 10.08
C GLU A 116 24.19 0.82 9.26
N TRP A 117 24.14 -0.39 8.69
CA TRP A 117 22.97 -0.87 7.97
C TRP A 117 21.79 -1.13 8.92
N ASP A 118 22.06 -1.61 10.12
CA ASP A 118 21.03 -1.85 11.14
C ASP A 118 20.36 -0.54 11.57
N GLY A 119 21.14 0.55 11.69
CA GLY A 119 20.61 1.89 11.97
C GLY A 119 19.65 2.38 10.88
N GLN A 120 20.05 2.25 9.61
CA GLN A 120 19.19 2.65 8.47
C GLN A 120 17.92 1.79 8.37
N VAL A 121 18.02 0.48 8.63
CA VAL A 121 16.83 -0.39 8.69
C VAL A 121 15.88 0.04 9.79
N ALA A 122 16.40 0.38 10.98
CA ALA A 122 15.57 0.83 12.10
C ALA A 122 14.84 2.14 11.79
N GLU A 123 15.49 3.08 11.10
CA GLU A 123 14.87 4.33 10.68
C GLU A 123 13.72 4.10 9.69
N ILE A 124 13.93 3.31 8.65
CA ILE A 124 12.88 2.98 7.67
C ILE A 124 11.75 2.18 8.35
N ALA A 125 12.08 1.27 9.28
CA ALA A 125 11.07 0.55 10.05
C ALA A 125 10.21 1.51 10.90
N GLN A 126 10.81 2.53 11.51
CA GLN A 126 10.08 3.57 12.25
C GLN A 126 9.16 4.40 11.34
N GLN A 127 9.56 4.67 10.09
CA GLN A 127 8.69 5.32 9.12
C GLN A 127 7.48 4.45 8.77
N LEU A 128 7.67 3.15 8.58
CA LEU A 128 6.57 2.20 8.37
C LEU A 128 5.62 2.13 9.57
N GLU A 129 6.15 2.15 10.81
CA GLU A 129 5.33 2.23 12.02
C GLU A 129 4.55 3.54 12.13
N THR A 130 5.14 4.65 11.70
CA THR A 130 4.48 5.97 11.62
C THR A 130 3.33 5.92 10.62
N TYR A 131 3.58 5.34 9.44
CA TYR A 131 2.56 5.10 8.44
C TYR A 131 1.41 4.23 8.98
N GLU A 132 1.73 3.09 9.60
CA GLU A 132 0.74 2.17 10.18
C GLU A 132 -0.18 2.87 11.18
N ARG A 133 0.40 3.69 12.07
CA ARG A 133 -0.35 4.46 13.06
C ARG A 133 -1.30 5.44 12.40
N SER A 134 -0.79 6.23 11.46
CA SER A 134 -1.60 7.22 10.74
C SER A 134 -2.72 6.57 9.91
N LEU A 135 -2.49 5.37 9.36
CA LEU A 135 -3.49 4.58 8.63
C LEU A 135 -4.61 4.11 9.56
N LYS A 136 -4.29 3.64 10.76
CA LYS A 136 -5.27 3.26 11.80
C LYS A 136 -6.10 4.46 12.24
N GLU A 137 -5.47 5.61 12.44
CA GLU A 137 -6.17 6.85 12.77
C GLU A 137 -7.05 7.34 11.62
N PHE A 138 -6.59 7.20 10.37
CA PHE A 138 -7.38 7.47 9.18
C PHE A 138 -8.62 6.55 9.13
N GLU A 139 -8.44 5.25 9.29
CA GLU A 139 -9.57 4.30 9.31
C GLU A 139 -10.59 4.64 10.40
N ALA A 140 -10.13 4.90 11.63
CA ALA A 140 -11.01 5.23 12.75
C ALA A 140 -11.84 6.50 12.50
N ARG A 141 -11.21 7.53 11.89
CA ARG A 141 -11.87 8.81 11.55
C ARG A 141 -13.02 8.65 10.57
N TYR A 142 -12.90 7.74 9.60
CA TYR A 142 -13.89 7.59 8.52
C TYR A 142 -14.84 6.39 8.67
N THR A 143 -14.61 5.51 9.67
CA THR A 143 -15.49 4.36 9.94
C THR A 143 -16.33 4.50 11.20
N THR A 144 -15.94 5.37 12.14
CA THR A 144 -16.74 5.63 13.36
C THR A 144 -17.88 6.60 13.04
N PRO A 145 -19.15 6.27 13.38
CA PRO A 145 -20.24 7.23 13.25
C PRO A 145 -19.94 8.46 14.10
N GLN A 146 -19.71 9.62 13.48
CA GLN A 146 -19.74 10.88 14.21
C GLN A 146 -21.17 11.06 14.75
N GLN A 147 -21.36 10.90 16.06
CA GLN A 147 -22.58 11.35 16.71
C GLN A 147 -22.71 12.85 16.40
N PRO A 148 -23.86 13.32 15.88
CA PRO A 148 -24.06 14.75 15.72
C PRO A 148 -23.85 15.39 17.08
N ALA A 149 -22.90 16.32 17.16
CA ALA A 149 -22.63 17.07 18.36
C ALA A 149 -23.97 17.59 18.90
N GLU A 150 -24.35 17.14 20.11
CA GLU A 150 -25.53 17.69 20.77
C GLU A 150 -25.37 19.21 20.78
N PRO A 151 -26.38 19.98 20.30
CA PRO A 151 -26.31 21.42 20.39
C PRO A 151 -26.18 21.74 21.87
N LYS A 152 -25.04 22.35 22.25
CA LYS A 152 -24.84 22.89 23.60
C LYS A 152 -26.04 23.80 23.89
N GLN A 153 -26.99 23.30 24.66
CA GLN A 153 -28.03 24.11 25.25
C GLN A 153 -27.30 25.09 26.17
N GLN A 154 -27.14 26.31 25.70
CA GLN A 154 -26.95 27.44 26.59
C GLN A 154 -28.18 27.46 27.49
N GLY A 155 -27.99 27.00 28.73
CA GLY A 155 -28.98 27.11 29.78
C GLY A 155 -29.16 28.59 30.09
N ASP A 156 -30.22 29.18 29.55
CA ASP A 156 -30.72 30.45 30.02
C ASP A 156 -31.98 30.17 30.85
N ALA A 157 -31.83 30.29 32.17
CA ALA A 157 -32.89 30.04 33.13
C ALA A 157 -33.72 31.32 33.33
N THR A 158 -34.92 31.30 32.75
CA THR A 158 -36.22 31.76 33.30
C THR A 158 -36.37 33.17 33.91
N ALA A 159 -37.35 33.94 33.41
CA ALA A 159 -38.68 34.08 34.05
C ALA A 159 -39.70 34.94 33.28
N ASN A 160 -40.91 34.37 33.08
CA ASN A 160 -42.28 34.94 33.07
C ASN A 160 -42.66 36.05 32.04
N GLN A 161 -43.87 36.14 31.48
CA GLN A 161 -45.17 35.46 31.55
C GLN A 161 -46.05 36.00 30.40
N GLU A 162 -47.13 35.27 30.10
CA GLU A 162 -48.46 35.72 29.61
C GLU A 162 -48.98 35.10 28.31
N ALA A 163 -50.29 34.82 28.37
CA ALA A 163 -51.06 33.87 27.59
C ALA A 163 -51.83 34.53 26.42
N GLY A 164 -52.17 33.75 25.38
CA GLY A 164 -53.25 34.11 24.46
C GLY A 164 -53.31 33.40 23.10
N HIS A 165 -54.26 32.46 22.97
CA HIS A 165 -55.15 32.16 21.82
C HIS A 165 -54.65 31.65 20.43
N GLN A 166 -55.06 30.40 20.15
CA GLN A 166 -55.83 29.84 19.00
C GLN A 166 -55.37 29.88 17.52
N ASP A 167 -55.38 28.66 16.95
CA ASP A 167 -55.76 28.17 15.60
C ASP A 167 -55.14 28.75 14.31
N ALA A 168 -54.49 27.87 13.52
CA ALA A 168 -54.91 27.46 12.17
C ALA A 168 -53.81 26.73 11.34
N THR A 169 -54.06 25.45 11.05
CA THR A 169 -53.81 24.70 9.79
C THR A 169 -52.59 24.95 8.88
N SER A 170 -51.90 23.83 8.59
CA SER A 170 -51.30 23.40 7.28
C SER A 170 -49.79 23.61 7.05
N PRO A 171 -49.13 22.84 6.16
CA PRO A 171 -48.84 21.41 6.29
C PRO A 171 -47.35 21.06 6.15
N SER A 172 -47.04 19.79 6.50
CA SER A 172 -45.81 19.03 6.24
C SER A 172 -45.01 19.45 4.99
N ALA A 173 -43.77 19.91 5.21
CA ALA A 173 -42.71 19.88 4.22
C ALA A 173 -41.77 18.73 4.56
N GLN A 174 -41.73 17.77 3.64
CA GLN A 174 -41.08 16.48 3.73
C GLN A 174 -39.57 16.62 3.99
N SER A 175 -39.09 15.78 4.90
CA SER A 175 -37.69 15.42 5.11
C SER A 175 -37.12 14.73 3.86
N VAL A 176 -36.47 15.50 2.98
CA VAL A 176 -35.72 14.98 1.82
C VAL A 176 -34.21 14.84 2.11
N GLY A 177 -33.74 15.28 3.29
CA GLY A 177 -32.30 15.34 3.62
C GLY A 177 -31.65 14.07 4.20
N THR A 178 -32.44 13.09 4.65
CA THR A 178 -31.91 11.99 5.48
C THR A 178 -31.46 10.75 4.70
N GLN A 179 -31.95 10.54 3.47
CA GLN A 179 -31.60 9.37 2.66
C GLN A 179 -30.24 9.52 1.96
N ASN A 180 -29.95 10.70 1.38
CA ASN A 180 -28.68 10.95 0.68
C ASN A 180 -27.46 10.99 1.62
N SER A 181 -27.64 11.42 2.86
CA SER A 181 -26.57 11.50 3.86
C SER A 181 -26.14 10.10 4.35
N GLY A 182 -27.10 9.18 4.58
CA GLY A 182 -26.80 7.79 4.94
C GLY A 182 -26.09 7.01 3.82
N GLN A 183 -26.50 7.22 2.56
CA GLN A 183 -25.90 6.56 1.40
C GLN A 183 -24.45 7.03 1.14
N ARG A 184 -24.18 8.34 1.22
CA ARG A 184 -22.82 8.90 1.12
C ARG A 184 -21.92 8.43 2.25
N MET A 185 -22.42 8.34 3.48
CA MET A 185 -21.65 7.77 4.60
C MET A 185 -21.24 6.32 4.32
N THR A 186 -22.14 5.50 3.75
CA THR A 186 -21.81 4.11 3.42
C THR A 186 -20.75 4.02 2.32
N GLU A 187 -20.82 4.88 1.30
CA GLU A 187 -19.84 4.96 0.22
C GLU A 187 -18.44 5.34 0.72
N THR A 188 -18.34 6.40 1.54
CA THR A 188 -17.06 6.83 2.14
C THR A 188 -16.47 5.75 3.05
N VAL A 189 -17.31 5.04 3.82
CA VAL A 189 -16.84 3.91 4.65
C VAL A 189 -16.27 2.80 3.78
N ILE A 190 -16.94 2.40 2.70
CA ILE A 190 -16.44 1.36 1.78
C ILE A 190 -15.13 1.82 1.14
N GLN A 191 -15.06 3.05 0.64
CA GLN A 191 -13.86 3.59 0.03
C GLN A 191 -12.67 3.63 1.02
N THR A 192 -12.96 3.94 2.29
CA THR A 192 -11.96 3.88 3.37
C THR A 192 -11.47 2.46 3.57
N LYS A 193 -12.35 1.46 3.60
CA LYS A 193 -11.97 0.05 3.75
C LYS A 193 -11.12 -0.45 2.59
N ILE A 194 -11.44 -0.05 1.36
CA ILE A 194 -10.60 -0.35 0.18
C ILE A 194 -9.21 0.25 0.36
N VAL A 195 -9.11 1.56 0.63
CA VAL A 195 -7.83 2.26 0.81
C VAL A 195 -7.00 1.60 1.91
N VAL A 196 -7.60 1.29 3.06
CA VAL A 196 -6.93 0.65 4.19
C VAL A 196 -6.43 -0.75 3.83
N ALA A 197 -7.23 -1.56 3.15
CA ALA A 197 -6.83 -2.91 2.75
C ALA A 197 -5.62 -2.89 1.79
N TYR A 198 -5.67 -2.03 0.77
CA TYR A 198 -4.54 -1.81 -0.14
C TYR A 198 -3.30 -1.29 0.59
N ALA A 199 -3.44 -0.20 1.35
CA ALA A 199 -2.35 0.40 2.12
C ALA A 199 -1.68 -0.61 3.06
N THR A 200 -2.46 -1.43 3.75
CA THR A 200 -1.96 -2.46 4.67
C THR A 200 -1.16 -3.53 3.94
N HIS A 201 -1.65 -4.01 2.79
CA HIS A 201 -0.92 -4.98 1.97
C HIS A 201 0.43 -4.41 1.50
N LEU A 202 0.42 -3.17 0.99
CA LEU A 202 1.63 -2.51 0.50
C LEU A 202 2.64 -2.28 1.64
N MET A 203 2.20 -1.78 2.79
CA MET A 203 3.04 -1.56 3.95
C MET A 203 3.73 -2.85 4.41
N HIS A 204 3.00 -3.96 4.52
CA HIS A 204 3.59 -5.25 4.85
C HIS A 204 4.55 -5.74 3.76
N THR A 205 4.26 -5.47 2.49
CA THR A 205 5.18 -5.76 1.39
C THR A 205 6.48 -4.95 1.54
N LEU A 206 6.42 -3.68 1.96
CA LEU A 206 7.62 -2.89 2.23
C LEU A 206 8.42 -3.43 3.43
N HIS A 207 7.77 -3.92 4.49
CA HIS A 207 8.47 -4.62 5.58
C HIS A 207 9.20 -5.87 5.09
N ILE A 208 8.59 -6.64 4.18
CA ILE A 208 9.22 -7.81 3.54
C ILE A 208 10.43 -7.37 2.71
N LEU A 209 10.30 -6.32 1.90
CA LEU A 209 11.39 -5.80 1.07
C LEU A 209 12.55 -5.25 1.92
N LEU A 210 12.26 -4.59 3.05
CA LEU A 210 13.28 -4.04 3.94
C LEU A 210 14.15 -5.14 4.59
N ASN A 211 13.54 -6.28 4.92
CA ASN A 211 14.17 -7.37 5.68
C ASN A 211 14.59 -8.58 4.83
N GLY A 212 14.01 -8.72 3.64
CA GLY A 212 14.10 -9.90 2.80
C GLY A 212 14.97 -9.74 1.57
N LYS A 213 15.10 -10.84 0.83
CA LYS A 213 15.80 -10.88 -0.47
C LYS A 213 14.81 -10.59 -1.59
N TRP A 214 15.20 -9.73 -2.51
CA TRP A 214 14.35 -9.31 -3.63
C TRP A 214 14.50 -10.23 -4.85
N ASP A 215 15.60 -10.99 -4.93
CA ASP A 215 15.83 -11.95 -6.00
C ASP A 215 15.23 -13.32 -5.60
N PRO A 216 14.19 -13.80 -6.32
CA PRO A 216 13.46 -15.01 -5.94
C PRO A 216 14.32 -16.28 -6.00
N ILE A 217 15.35 -16.32 -6.85
CA ILE A 217 16.28 -17.46 -6.93
C ILE A 217 17.21 -17.47 -5.72
N SER A 218 17.77 -16.32 -5.38
CA SER A 218 18.63 -16.14 -4.19
C SER A 218 17.87 -16.41 -2.89
N LEU A 219 16.57 -16.12 -2.89
CA LEU A 219 15.64 -16.46 -1.82
C LEU A 219 15.44 -17.99 -1.71
N LEU A 220 15.24 -18.70 -2.84
CA LEU A 220 15.07 -20.16 -2.87
C LEU A 220 16.35 -20.94 -2.53
N ASP A 221 17.49 -20.47 -3.02
CA ASP A 221 18.78 -21.13 -2.81
C ASP A 221 19.23 -21.04 -1.35
N ASP A 222 18.96 -19.91 -0.68
CA ASP A 222 19.24 -19.68 0.74
C ASP A 222 20.70 -20.00 1.15
N ASN A 223 21.65 -19.61 0.30
CA ASN A 223 23.08 -19.93 0.50
C ASN A 223 23.70 -19.34 1.79
N ASP A 224 23.07 -18.34 2.41
CA ASP A 224 23.50 -17.64 3.61
C ASP A 224 22.73 -18.06 4.88
N LEU A 225 21.88 -19.10 4.79
CA LEU A 225 21.05 -19.60 5.89
C LEU A 225 20.10 -18.54 6.47
N TRP A 226 19.66 -17.58 5.66
CA TRP A 226 18.76 -16.51 6.07
C TRP A 226 17.45 -17.05 6.68
N ILE A 227 16.96 -18.21 6.24
CA ILE A 227 15.75 -18.85 6.80
C ILE A 227 15.84 -19.15 8.31
N SER A 228 17.04 -19.18 8.89
CA SER A 228 17.26 -19.42 10.32
C SER A 228 17.35 -18.13 11.15
N SER A 229 17.21 -16.97 10.51
CA SER A 229 17.39 -15.66 11.13
C SER A 229 16.09 -15.09 11.72
N GLN A 230 16.22 -14.12 12.62
CA GLN A 230 15.08 -13.39 13.16
C GLN A 230 14.38 -12.52 12.10
N SER A 231 15.12 -12.00 11.12
CA SER A 231 14.55 -11.21 10.02
C SER A 231 13.69 -12.07 9.10
N PHE A 232 14.00 -13.36 8.92
CA PHE A 232 13.12 -14.29 8.22
C PHE A 232 11.79 -14.53 8.97
N ILE A 233 11.84 -14.71 10.30
CA ILE A 233 10.63 -14.88 11.11
C ILE A 233 9.75 -13.63 11.04
N SER A 234 10.36 -12.45 11.17
CA SER A 234 9.67 -11.16 11.03
C SER A 234 9.01 -11.01 9.65
N ALA A 235 9.78 -11.24 8.58
CA ALA A 235 9.28 -11.15 7.21
C ALA A 235 8.16 -12.16 6.94
N THR A 236 8.23 -13.37 7.52
CA THR A 236 7.17 -14.38 7.42
C THR A 236 5.87 -13.90 8.07
N GLY A 237 5.95 -13.27 9.24
CA GLY A 237 4.80 -12.64 9.89
C GLY A 237 4.13 -11.61 8.98
N HIS A 238 4.94 -10.71 8.40
CA HIS A 238 4.45 -9.72 7.45
C HIS A 238 3.87 -10.33 6.17
N ALA A 239 4.42 -11.43 5.66
CA ALA A 239 3.90 -12.10 4.47
C ALA A 239 2.51 -12.71 4.71
N VAL A 240 2.26 -13.25 5.91
CA VAL A 240 0.93 -13.72 6.32
C VAL A 240 -0.02 -12.54 6.45
N SER A 241 0.34 -11.46 7.15
CA SER A 241 -0.50 -10.27 7.29
C SER A 241 -0.77 -9.57 5.96
N ALA A 242 0.19 -9.56 5.03
CA ALA A 242 0.00 -9.07 3.67
C ALA A 242 -1.04 -9.89 2.91
N ALA A 243 -1.09 -11.22 3.10
CA ALA A 243 -2.09 -12.09 2.50
C ALA A 243 -3.47 -11.96 3.18
N GLU A 244 -3.52 -11.63 4.47
CA GLU A 244 -4.77 -11.28 5.16
C GLU A 244 -5.36 -9.98 4.60
N ALA A 245 -4.54 -8.94 4.44
CA ALA A 245 -4.97 -7.69 3.80
C ALA A 245 -5.47 -7.91 2.36
N ILE A 246 -4.86 -8.84 1.60
CA ILE A 246 -5.39 -9.23 0.28
C ILE A 246 -6.77 -9.86 0.38
N ASN A 247 -7.06 -10.63 1.42
CA ASN A 247 -8.40 -11.19 1.58
C ASN A 247 -9.43 -10.05 1.74
N ASP A 248 -9.10 -9.03 2.53
CA ASP A 248 -9.93 -7.84 2.67
C ASP A 248 -10.06 -7.08 1.34
N ILE A 249 -8.97 -6.94 0.57
CA ILE A 249 -9.02 -6.36 -0.79
C ILE A 249 -10.04 -7.12 -1.65
N LEU A 250 -9.97 -8.46 -1.68
CA LEU A 250 -10.88 -9.26 -2.49
C LEU A 250 -12.34 -9.21 -2.02
N ASP A 251 -12.59 -8.90 -0.75
CA ASP A 251 -13.94 -8.73 -0.21
C ASP A 251 -14.58 -7.39 -0.65
N TYR A 252 -13.77 -6.32 -0.78
CA TYR A 252 -14.27 -4.98 -1.18
C TYR A 252 -14.06 -4.64 -2.66
N ASP A 253 -13.06 -5.23 -3.31
CA ASP A 253 -12.60 -4.98 -4.68
C ASP A 253 -12.18 -6.31 -5.35
N PRO A 254 -13.15 -7.19 -5.67
CA PRO A 254 -12.88 -8.58 -6.09
C PRO A 254 -12.16 -8.70 -7.44
N ASP A 255 -12.20 -7.66 -8.27
CA ASP A 255 -11.48 -7.59 -9.54
C ASP A 255 -10.15 -6.81 -9.43
N ILE A 256 -9.81 -6.26 -8.26
CA ILE A 256 -8.57 -5.49 -8.04
C ILE A 256 -8.50 -4.31 -9.02
N SER A 257 -9.63 -3.63 -9.21
CA SER A 257 -9.77 -2.50 -10.16
C SER A 257 -9.43 -1.15 -9.55
N PHE A 258 -9.23 -1.07 -8.23
CA PHE A 258 -8.89 0.18 -7.54
C PHE A 258 -7.47 0.70 -7.86
N MET A 259 -6.48 -0.20 -8.00
CA MET A 259 -5.09 0.18 -8.32
C MET A 259 -4.44 -0.75 -9.36
N PRO A 260 -5.01 -0.88 -10.57
CA PRO A 260 -4.64 -1.92 -11.52
C PRO A 260 -3.21 -1.76 -12.06
N PHE A 261 -2.74 -0.52 -12.22
CA PHE A 261 -1.42 -0.24 -12.82
C PHE A 261 -0.24 -0.55 -11.89
N PHE A 262 -0.39 -0.36 -10.58
CA PHE A 262 0.72 -0.46 -9.64
C PHE A 262 0.68 -1.75 -8.81
N PHE A 263 -0.52 -2.22 -8.44
CA PHE A 263 -0.69 -3.26 -7.42
C PHE A 263 0.01 -4.57 -7.74
N GLY A 264 0.03 -4.98 -9.02
CA GLY A 264 0.58 -6.26 -9.45
C GLY A 264 2.03 -6.51 -9.00
N ILE A 265 2.87 -5.47 -8.95
CA ILE A 265 4.27 -5.64 -8.55
C ILE A 265 4.39 -5.87 -7.03
N TYR A 266 3.59 -5.18 -6.22
CA TYR A 266 3.57 -5.39 -4.78
C TYR A 266 2.97 -6.74 -4.41
N LEU A 267 1.91 -7.14 -5.11
CA LEU A 267 1.32 -8.46 -5.00
C LEU A 267 2.37 -9.55 -5.31
N LEU A 268 3.15 -9.39 -6.38
CA LEU A 268 4.23 -10.32 -6.74
C LEU A 268 5.32 -10.35 -5.65
N GLN A 269 5.85 -9.19 -5.27
CA GLN A 269 6.93 -9.06 -4.28
C GLN A 269 6.56 -9.66 -2.93
N GLY A 270 5.35 -9.36 -2.43
CA GLY A 270 4.83 -9.93 -1.17
C GLY A 270 4.62 -11.44 -1.23
N SER A 271 4.56 -12.04 -2.43
CA SER A 271 4.29 -13.46 -2.62
C SER A 271 5.53 -14.35 -2.65
N PHE A 272 6.71 -13.80 -2.93
CA PHE A 272 7.93 -14.61 -3.07
C PHE A 272 8.29 -15.36 -1.78
N LEU A 273 8.11 -14.73 -0.62
CA LEU A 273 8.40 -15.37 0.66
C LEU A 273 7.44 -16.51 0.97
N LEU A 274 6.14 -16.35 0.69
CA LEU A 274 5.16 -17.44 0.84
C LEU A 274 5.47 -18.60 -0.09
N LEU A 275 5.93 -18.32 -1.32
CA LEU A 275 6.38 -19.34 -2.26
C LEU A 275 7.61 -20.10 -1.73
N LEU A 276 8.60 -19.40 -1.17
CA LEU A 276 9.76 -20.03 -0.51
C LEU A 276 9.30 -20.98 0.61
N ILE A 277 8.44 -20.48 1.51
CA ILE A 277 7.96 -21.26 2.65
C ILE A 277 7.19 -22.50 2.17
N ALA A 278 6.32 -22.34 1.16
CA ALA A 278 5.61 -23.45 0.54
C ALA A 278 6.56 -24.50 -0.05
N ASP A 279 7.64 -24.08 -0.72
CA ASP A 279 8.63 -24.99 -1.33
C ASP A 279 9.48 -25.73 -0.28
N LYS A 280 9.84 -25.05 0.82
CA LYS A 280 10.69 -25.60 1.89
C LYS A 280 9.93 -26.47 2.88
N LEU A 281 8.74 -26.04 3.32
CA LEU A 281 7.94 -26.78 4.32
C LEU A 281 7.05 -27.84 3.69
N GLN A 282 6.61 -27.66 2.44
CA GLN A 282 5.77 -28.62 1.72
C GLN A 282 4.56 -29.07 2.57
N GLY A 283 4.40 -30.38 2.79
CA GLY A 283 3.31 -30.93 3.61
C GLY A 283 3.36 -30.58 5.09
N GLU A 284 4.44 -29.98 5.57
CA GLU A 284 4.62 -29.52 6.96
C GLU A 284 4.25 -28.04 7.13
N ALA A 285 3.82 -27.36 6.07
CA ALA A 285 3.41 -25.96 6.15
C ALA A 285 2.19 -25.79 7.07
N SER A 286 2.20 -24.72 7.87
CA SER A 286 1.09 -24.42 8.78
C SER A 286 -0.19 -24.08 8.00
N PRO A 287 -1.40 -24.31 8.57
CA PRO A 287 -2.66 -23.97 7.92
C PRO A 287 -2.77 -22.49 7.53
N SER A 288 -2.17 -21.58 8.31
CA SER A 288 -2.15 -20.15 7.99
C SER A 288 -1.35 -19.85 6.73
N VAL A 289 -0.20 -20.49 6.53
CA VAL A 289 0.61 -20.36 5.30
C VAL A 289 -0.13 -20.94 4.10
N VAL A 290 -0.80 -22.09 4.26
CA VAL A 290 -1.61 -22.69 3.18
C VAL A 290 -2.74 -21.74 2.76
N LYS A 291 -3.48 -21.18 3.73
CA LYS A 291 -4.53 -20.19 3.48
C LYS A 291 -3.97 -18.93 2.81
N ALA A 292 -2.83 -18.43 3.27
CA ALA A 292 -2.16 -17.27 2.65
C ALA A 292 -1.83 -17.56 1.18
N CYS A 293 -1.25 -18.73 0.88
CA CYS A 293 -0.95 -19.14 -0.49
C CYS A 293 -2.20 -19.22 -1.38
N GLU A 294 -3.32 -19.72 -0.86
CA GLU A 294 -4.59 -19.77 -1.58
C GLU A 294 -5.12 -18.37 -1.90
N THR A 295 -5.08 -17.45 -0.94
CA THR A 295 -5.49 -16.06 -1.14
C THR A 295 -4.61 -15.37 -2.18
N ILE A 296 -3.30 -15.59 -2.15
CA ILE A 296 -2.36 -15.06 -3.14
C ILE A 296 -2.69 -15.57 -4.56
N VAL A 297 -3.00 -16.85 -4.71
CA VAL A 297 -3.41 -17.41 -6.02
C VAL A 297 -4.68 -16.73 -6.53
N ARG A 298 -5.71 -16.56 -5.68
CA ARG A 298 -6.96 -15.86 -6.05
C ARG A 298 -6.70 -14.42 -6.47
N ALA A 299 -5.86 -13.71 -5.75
CA ALA A 299 -5.52 -12.33 -6.08
C ALA A 299 -4.75 -12.20 -7.40
N HIS A 300 -3.80 -13.09 -7.69
CA HIS A 300 -3.14 -13.13 -9.00
C HIS A 300 -4.13 -13.49 -10.12
N GLU A 301 -5.12 -14.34 -9.86
CA GLU A 301 -6.19 -14.64 -10.82
C GLU A 301 -7.05 -13.42 -11.15
N ALA A 302 -7.48 -12.66 -10.14
CA ALA A 302 -8.21 -11.41 -10.32
C ALA A 302 -7.35 -10.34 -11.03
N CYS A 303 -6.11 -10.14 -10.57
CA CYS A 303 -5.20 -9.14 -11.11
C CYS A 303 -4.89 -9.37 -12.60
N VAL A 304 -4.70 -10.63 -13.03
CA VAL A 304 -4.49 -10.98 -14.45
C VAL A 304 -5.68 -10.62 -15.33
N VAL A 305 -6.90 -10.75 -14.81
CA VAL A 305 -8.13 -10.41 -15.58
C VAL A 305 -8.21 -8.90 -15.80
N THR A 306 -7.86 -8.12 -14.77
CA THR A 306 -7.96 -6.66 -14.80
C THR A 306 -6.81 -5.99 -15.55
N LEU A 307 -5.57 -6.41 -15.30
CA LEU A 307 -4.41 -5.98 -16.06
C LEU A 307 -3.53 -7.18 -16.42
N ASN A 308 -3.67 -7.63 -17.67
CA ASN A 308 -3.04 -8.84 -18.15
C ASN A 308 -1.54 -8.66 -18.44
N THR A 309 -0.70 -8.82 -17.41
CA THR A 309 0.76 -8.82 -17.55
C THR A 309 1.33 -10.24 -17.62
N GLU A 310 2.44 -10.41 -18.34
CA GLU A 310 3.06 -11.73 -18.50
C GLU A 310 3.60 -12.29 -17.18
N TYR A 311 4.27 -11.45 -16.39
CA TYR A 311 4.83 -11.87 -15.11
C TYR A 311 3.76 -12.38 -14.14
N GLN A 312 2.59 -11.73 -14.07
CA GLN A 312 1.46 -12.16 -13.25
C GLN A 312 0.96 -13.56 -13.67
N ARG A 313 0.76 -13.80 -14.98
CA ARG A 313 0.31 -15.10 -15.49
C ARG A 313 1.30 -16.22 -15.16
N ASN A 314 2.58 -15.94 -15.31
CA ASN A 314 3.65 -16.90 -15.08
C ASN A 314 3.79 -17.21 -13.58
N PHE A 315 3.79 -16.19 -12.73
CA PHE A 315 3.84 -16.36 -11.28
C PHE A 315 2.64 -17.14 -10.74
N ARG A 316 1.41 -16.85 -11.22
CA ARG A 316 0.21 -17.62 -10.87
C ARG A 316 0.40 -19.12 -11.10
N LYS A 317 0.99 -19.52 -12.24
CA LYS A 317 1.24 -20.93 -12.56
C LYS A 317 2.23 -21.55 -11.57
N VAL A 318 3.30 -20.81 -11.23
CA VAL A 318 4.32 -21.23 -10.25
C VAL A 318 3.69 -21.43 -8.87
N MET A 319 2.92 -20.46 -8.38
CA MET A 319 2.29 -20.52 -7.06
C MET A 319 1.25 -21.65 -6.96
N ARG A 320 0.43 -21.86 -8.01
CA ARG A 320 -0.50 -22.99 -8.08
C ARG A 320 0.20 -24.35 -8.03
N SER A 321 1.35 -24.47 -8.70
CA SER A 321 2.17 -25.69 -8.66
C SER A 321 2.71 -25.94 -7.24
N ALA A 322 3.25 -24.91 -6.57
CA ALA A 322 3.75 -25.05 -5.21
C ALA A 322 2.64 -25.42 -4.21
N LEU A 323 1.47 -24.77 -4.31
CA LEU A 323 0.33 -25.07 -3.44
C LEU A 323 -0.22 -26.50 -3.63
N ALA A 324 -0.19 -27.03 -4.85
CA ALA A 324 -0.58 -28.42 -5.09
C ALA A 324 0.35 -29.40 -4.35
N GLN A 325 1.65 -29.10 -4.31
CA GLN A 325 2.64 -29.91 -3.59
C GLN A 325 2.47 -29.84 -2.08
N VAL A 326 2.25 -28.64 -1.52
CA VAL A 326 1.94 -28.44 -0.10
C VAL A 326 0.72 -29.26 0.34
N ARG A 327 -0.27 -29.45 -0.55
CA ARG A 327 -1.45 -30.29 -0.30
C ARG A 327 -1.22 -31.80 -0.50
N GLY A 328 0.04 -32.24 -0.60
CA GLY A 328 0.40 -33.66 -0.75
C GLY A 328 0.06 -34.26 -2.12
N ARG A 329 -0.30 -33.44 -3.11
CA ARG A 329 -0.47 -33.90 -4.50
C ARG A 329 0.91 -33.96 -5.15
N LEU A 330 1.66 -35.02 -4.86
CA LEU A 330 2.97 -35.30 -5.47
C LEU A 330 2.75 -36.01 -6.81
N PRO A 331 3.04 -35.35 -7.95
CA PRO A 331 3.14 -36.03 -9.23
C PRO A 331 4.45 -36.84 -9.30
N GLU A 332 4.49 -37.86 -10.15
CA GLU A 332 5.68 -38.71 -10.37
C GLU A 332 6.93 -37.88 -10.78
N ASP A 333 6.73 -36.73 -11.42
CA ASP A 333 7.77 -35.81 -11.92
C ASP A 333 8.09 -34.64 -10.95
N PHE A 334 8.25 -34.91 -9.65
CA PHE A 334 8.45 -33.88 -8.63
C PHE A 334 9.65 -32.95 -8.92
N GLY A 335 10.81 -33.54 -9.25
CA GLY A 335 12.03 -32.79 -9.54
C GLY A 335 11.91 -31.92 -10.79
N GLU A 336 11.18 -32.39 -11.80
CA GLU A 336 10.94 -31.63 -13.03
C GLU A 336 10.04 -30.40 -12.77
N GLN A 337 9.04 -30.54 -11.90
CA GLN A 337 8.19 -29.40 -11.52
C GLN A 337 8.95 -28.33 -10.74
N GLN A 338 9.82 -28.74 -9.80
CA GLN A 338 10.64 -27.78 -9.05
C GLN A 338 11.62 -27.06 -9.98
N GLN A 339 12.21 -27.79 -10.94
CA GLN A 339 13.08 -27.22 -11.96
C GLN A 339 12.34 -26.22 -12.85
N ARG A 340 11.15 -26.58 -13.35
CA ARG A 340 10.30 -25.66 -14.15
C ARG A 340 9.90 -24.40 -13.37
N ARG A 341 9.60 -24.51 -12.07
CA ARG A 341 9.33 -23.33 -11.23
C ARG A 341 10.56 -22.41 -11.16
N ARG A 342 11.74 -22.98 -10.92
CA ARG A 342 13.00 -22.23 -10.93
C ARG A 342 13.26 -21.54 -12.28
N GLU A 343 13.03 -22.22 -13.39
CA GLU A 343 13.20 -21.64 -14.73
C GLU A 343 12.29 -20.43 -14.96
N VAL A 344 11.03 -20.51 -14.54
CA VAL A 344 10.09 -19.38 -14.63
C VAL A 344 10.51 -18.25 -13.71
N LEU A 345 10.92 -18.53 -12.47
CA LEU A 345 11.40 -17.51 -11.53
C LEU A 345 12.72 -16.87 -11.96
N ALA A 346 13.54 -17.59 -12.73
CA ALA A 346 14.79 -17.07 -13.26
C ALA A 346 14.58 -15.92 -14.26
N LEU A 347 13.38 -15.78 -14.82
CA LEU A 347 12.98 -14.63 -15.65
C LEU A 347 12.76 -13.35 -14.82
N TYR A 348 12.60 -13.48 -13.49
CA TYR A 348 12.30 -12.36 -12.58
C TYR A 348 13.41 -12.18 -11.56
N ARG A 349 14.67 -12.28 -12.01
CA ARG A 349 15.83 -12.12 -11.14
C ARG A 349 16.16 -10.66 -10.96
N TRP A 350 15.84 -10.12 -9.78
CA TRP A 350 16.13 -8.73 -9.49
C TRP A 350 17.64 -8.40 -9.53
N THR A 351 18.51 -9.27 -8.99
CA THR A 351 19.98 -9.03 -8.97
C THR A 351 20.76 -9.75 -10.08
N GLY A 352 20.14 -10.67 -10.82
CA GLY A 352 20.85 -11.60 -11.71
C GLY A 352 21.57 -10.91 -12.87
N ASP A 353 20.83 -10.26 -13.75
CA ASP A 353 21.34 -9.52 -14.92
C ASP A 353 21.15 -8.00 -14.79
N GLY A 354 20.58 -7.55 -13.66
CA GLY A 354 20.31 -6.14 -13.38
C GLY A 354 19.08 -5.58 -14.09
N THR A 355 18.18 -6.43 -14.61
CA THR A 355 16.97 -5.98 -15.33
C THR A 355 15.73 -5.85 -14.44
N GLY A 356 15.76 -6.40 -13.23
CA GLY A 356 14.64 -6.33 -12.28
C GLY A 356 13.64 -7.48 -12.41
N LEU A 357 12.38 -7.20 -12.07
CA LEU A 357 11.27 -8.16 -12.10
C LEU A 357 10.35 -8.00 -13.30
N ALA A 358 10.37 -6.85 -13.97
CA ALA A 358 9.52 -6.58 -15.12
C ALA A 358 10.37 -6.67 -16.38
N LEU A 359 10.08 -7.68 -17.23
CA LEU A 359 10.63 -7.83 -18.58
C LEU A 359 9.50 -7.73 -19.61
#